data_AF-A0A380K770-F1
#
_entry.id   AF-A0A380K770-F1
#
_cell.length_a   1.000
_cell.length_b   1.000
_cell.length_c   1.000
_cell.angle_alpha   90.00
_cell.angle_beta   90.00
_cell.angle_gamma   90.00
#
_symmetry.space_group_name_H-M   'P 1'
#
loop_
_entity.id
_entity.type
_entity.pdbx_description
1 polymer ?
#
loop_
_entity_poly.entity_id
_entity_poly.type
_entity_poly.pdbx_seq_one_letter_code
_entity_poly.pdbx_strand_id
1 'polypeptide(L)'
;MSQLLDNILSRSNMLEAYNQVRANKGSARIDGVTIDEIDDYLRQNWRPTKKLIMQRKYPQPVLRVEIPKTNGGVRQFGIPTVIDRMIQQAIVQVISPICEPHFSETSYGFKPEIKLPDALIIPISVMFRFFYKVKEDYQQVTEAMYLHGLVGRQFFRQPLRMIEYCFVPLLLCLSRTADDVAISTTTRGMVVEQKRSTISNTKLRTLDYVLILAISDVSSISVKFLESICLK
;
A
#
# COMPACT_ATOMS: atom_id res chain seq x y z
N MET A 1 5.45 0.69 -37.52
CA MET A 1 5.33 1.48 -36.27
C MET A 1 4.40 0.70 -35.35
N SER A 2 4.70 0.54 -34.06
CA SER A 2 3.82 -0.23 -33.17
C SER A 2 2.53 0.56 -32.95
N GLN A 3 1.37 -0.02 -33.26
CA GLN A 3 0.04 0.60 -33.09
C GLN A 3 -0.14 1.22 -31.68
N LEU A 4 0.49 0.61 -30.67
CA LEU A 4 0.50 1.06 -29.28
C LEU A 4 1.18 2.43 -29.10
N LEU A 5 2.29 2.69 -29.77
CA LEU A 5 3.00 3.97 -29.69
C LEU A 5 2.18 5.10 -30.33
N ASP A 6 1.49 4.80 -31.43
CA ASP A 6 0.60 5.75 -32.09
C ASP A 6 -0.61 6.10 -31.21
N ASN A 7 -1.14 5.13 -30.48
CA ASN A 7 -2.20 5.35 -29.48
C ASN A 7 -1.71 6.22 -28.31
N ILE A 8 -0.52 5.93 -27.77
CA ILE A 8 0.09 6.73 -26.68
C ILE A 8 0.27 8.19 -27.12
N LEU A 9 0.82 8.41 -28.32
CA LEU A 9 1.11 9.75 -28.85
C LEU A 9 -0.07 10.40 -29.58
N SER A 10 -1.26 9.81 -29.49
CA SER A 10 -2.48 10.35 -30.10
C SER A 10 -2.87 11.68 -29.44
N ARG A 11 -3.44 12.60 -30.22
CA ARG A 11 -3.76 13.95 -29.75
C ARG A 11 -4.76 13.92 -28.59
N SER A 12 -5.76 13.03 -28.65
CA SER A 12 -6.75 12.87 -27.59
C SER A 12 -6.12 12.40 -26.28
N ASN A 13 -5.31 11.35 -26.33
CA ASN A 13 -4.63 10.80 -25.15
C ASN A 13 -3.66 11.80 -24.53
N MET A 14 -2.86 12.48 -25.35
CA MET A 14 -1.92 13.50 -24.86
C MET A 14 -2.63 14.71 -24.23
N LEU A 15 -3.80 15.11 -24.73
CA LEU A 15 -4.62 16.17 -24.10
C LEU A 15 -5.16 15.73 -22.74
N GLU A 16 -5.59 14.48 -22.62
CA GLU A 16 -6.04 13.93 -21.35
C GLU A 16 -4.88 13.85 -20.34
N ALA A 17 -3.72 13.36 -20.77
CA ALA A 17 -2.50 13.35 -19.97
C ALA A 17 -2.11 14.77 -19.50
N TYR A 18 -2.20 15.77 -20.38
CA TYR A 18 -1.97 17.17 -20.02
C TYR A 18 -2.96 17.65 -18.94
N ASN A 19 -4.25 17.38 -19.10
CA ASN A 19 -5.27 17.79 -18.12
C ASN A 19 -5.04 17.13 -16.74
N GLN A 20 -4.67 15.84 -16.73
CA GLN A 20 -4.33 15.12 -15.50
C GLN A 20 -3.09 15.71 -14.82
N VAL A 21 -2.03 15.98 -15.58
CA VAL A 21 -0.80 16.59 -15.05
C VAL A 21 -1.07 17.99 -14.49
N ARG A 22 -1.94 18.77 -15.15
CA ARG A 22 -2.37 20.10 -14.68
C ARG A 22 -3.20 20.01 -13.40
N ALA A 23 -4.15 19.07 -13.34
CA ALA A 23 -4.99 18.85 -12.17
C ALA A 23 -4.19 18.41 -10.93
N ASN A 24 -3.12 17.64 -11.15
CA ASN A 24 -2.27 17.13 -10.08
C ASN A 24 -1.39 18.19 -9.39
N LYS A 25 -1.40 19.45 -9.88
CA LYS A 25 -0.75 20.64 -9.27
C LYS A 25 0.65 20.38 -8.71
N GLY A 26 1.39 19.44 -9.32
CA GLY A 26 2.65 18.96 -8.76
C GLY A 26 3.61 20.13 -8.58
N SER A 27 4.34 20.13 -7.45
CA SER A 27 5.35 21.15 -7.13
C SER A 27 6.23 21.46 -8.34
N ALA A 28 6.40 22.77 -8.61
CA ALA A 28 7.26 23.29 -9.69
C ALA A 28 8.63 22.58 -9.67
N ARG A 29 9.12 22.24 -10.86
CA ARG A 29 10.33 21.40 -11.03
C ARG A 29 11.48 22.16 -11.65
N ILE A 30 12.59 21.45 -11.75
CA ILE A 30 13.94 21.86 -12.18
C ILE A 30 13.95 22.73 -13.44
N ASP A 31 12.99 22.54 -14.36
CA ASP A 31 12.83 23.34 -15.58
C ASP A 31 12.40 24.79 -15.29
N GLY A 32 12.05 25.12 -14.04
CA GLY A 32 11.48 26.40 -13.62
C GLY A 32 10.05 26.63 -14.10
N VAL A 33 9.57 25.81 -15.04
CA VAL A 33 8.24 25.94 -15.67
C VAL A 33 7.15 25.79 -14.63
N THR A 34 6.52 26.91 -14.32
CA THR A 34 5.30 26.97 -13.50
C THR A 34 4.10 26.44 -14.28
N ILE A 35 3.01 26.09 -13.59
CA ILE A 35 1.80 25.55 -14.22
C ILE A 35 1.26 26.49 -15.32
N ASP A 36 1.45 27.78 -15.14
CA ASP A 36 0.99 28.83 -16.06
C ASP A 36 1.86 28.95 -17.31
N GLU A 37 3.13 28.52 -17.25
CA GLU A 37 4.09 28.55 -18.37
C GLU A 37 4.13 27.22 -19.15
N ILE A 38 3.42 26.18 -18.67
CA ILE A 38 3.41 24.85 -19.30
C ILE A 38 2.95 24.94 -20.76
N ASP A 39 1.95 25.77 -21.05
CA ASP A 39 1.37 25.86 -22.40
C ASP A 39 2.37 26.34 -23.44
N ASP A 40 3.16 27.37 -23.10
CA ASP A 40 4.18 27.93 -23.98
C ASP A 40 5.37 26.99 -24.12
N TYR A 41 5.77 26.36 -23.01
CA TYR A 41 6.85 25.37 -23.00
C TYR A 41 6.50 24.17 -23.89
N LEU A 42 5.27 23.67 -23.83
CA LEU A 42 4.80 22.56 -24.67
C LEU A 42 4.72 22.96 -26.14
N ARG A 43 4.24 24.16 -26.47
CA ARG A 43 4.17 24.63 -27.88
C ARG A 43 5.54 24.62 -28.55
N GLN A 44 6.58 25.00 -27.82
CA GLN A 44 7.96 25.07 -28.33
C GLN A 44 8.63 23.70 -28.37
N ASN A 45 8.47 22.88 -27.32
CA ASN A 45 9.25 21.65 -27.15
C ASN A 45 8.54 20.38 -27.59
N TRP A 46 7.22 20.37 -27.81
CA TRP A 46 6.49 19.14 -28.14
C TRP A 46 6.89 18.53 -29.49
N ARG A 47 6.98 19.36 -30.55
CA ARG A 47 7.35 18.90 -31.90
C ARG A 47 8.73 18.22 -31.94
N PRO A 48 9.82 18.84 -31.41
CA PRO A 48 11.12 18.19 -31.39
C PRO A 48 11.12 16.93 -30.51
N THR A 49 10.49 16.96 -29.34
CA THR A 49 10.39 15.78 -28.46
C THR A 49 9.67 14.62 -29.13
N LYS A 50 8.52 14.87 -29.78
CA LYS A 50 7.79 13.83 -30.52
C LYS A 50 8.67 13.17 -31.58
N LYS A 51 9.49 13.95 -32.30
CA LYS A 51 10.45 13.42 -33.28
C LYS A 51 11.51 12.53 -32.61
N LEU A 52 12.03 12.91 -31.45
CA LEU A 52 12.99 12.10 -30.69
C LEU A 52 12.39 10.78 -30.21
N ILE A 53 11.15 10.80 -29.73
CA ILE A 53 10.41 9.59 -29.32
C ILE A 53 10.20 8.66 -30.51
N MET A 54 9.77 9.19 -31.66
CA MET A 54 9.61 8.40 -32.89
C MET A 54 10.93 7.79 -33.37
N GLN A 55 12.05 8.47 -33.12
CA GLN A 55 13.40 7.98 -33.41
C GLN A 55 13.99 7.07 -32.32
N ARG A 56 13.25 6.79 -31.24
CA ARG A 56 13.71 6.01 -30.06
C ARG A 56 14.96 6.58 -29.38
N LYS A 57 15.19 7.89 -29.50
CA LYS A 57 16.31 8.63 -28.89
C LYS A 57 15.90 9.35 -27.60
N TYR A 58 14.75 8.97 -27.04
CA TYR A 58 14.13 9.52 -25.84
C TYR A 58 13.94 8.39 -24.82
N PRO A 59 14.09 8.59 -23.50
CA PRO A 59 14.26 9.86 -22.77
C PRO A 59 15.70 10.38 -22.71
N GLN A 60 15.82 11.69 -22.49
CA GLN A 60 17.09 12.34 -22.13
C GLN A 60 17.42 12.10 -20.64
N PRO A 61 18.70 12.18 -20.23
CA PRO A 61 19.09 11.95 -18.84
C PRO A 61 18.35 12.88 -17.88
N VAL A 62 17.66 12.29 -16.91
CA VAL A 62 16.94 13.02 -15.86
C VAL A 62 17.92 13.53 -14.81
N LEU A 63 17.70 14.77 -14.36
CA LEU A 63 18.52 15.37 -13.33
C LEU A 63 18.19 14.75 -11.97
N ARG A 64 19.22 14.27 -11.27
CA ARG A 64 19.09 13.67 -9.95
C ARG A 64 19.04 14.78 -8.93
N VAL A 65 17.93 14.85 -8.21
CA VAL A 65 17.83 15.72 -7.03
C VAL A 65 18.02 14.86 -5.81
N GLU A 66 18.91 15.32 -4.94
CA GLU A 66 19.09 14.74 -3.63
C GLU A 66 17.96 15.23 -2.72
N ILE A 67 16.98 14.37 -2.54
CA ILE A 67 15.95 14.61 -1.54
C ILE A 67 16.52 14.06 -0.23
N PRO A 68 16.73 14.91 0.79
CA PRO A 68 17.21 14.43 2.06
C PRO A 68 16.20 13.44 2.62
N LYS A 69 16.69 12.25 3.02
CA LYS A 69 15.88 11.37 3.85
C LYS A 69 15.74 12.03 5.20
N THR A 70 14.54 11.93 5.75
CA THR A 70 14.21 12.39 7.09
C THR A 70 15.13 11.84 8.19
N ASN A 71 15.75 10.66 7.96
CA ASN A 71 16.52 9.91 8.93
C ASN A 71 18.03 9.85 8.59
N GLY A 72 18.53 10.77 7.76
CA GLY A 72 19.91 10.79 7.28
C GLY A 72 20.14 10.00 5.98
N GLY A 73 21.08 10.50 5.18
CA GLY A 73 21.34 10.06 3.81
C GLY A 73 20.45 10.74 2.76
N VAL A 74 20.78 10.57 1.49
CA VAL A 74 20.07 11.20 0.37
C VAL A 74 19.33 10.14 -0.44
N ARG A 75 18.09 10.44 -0.86
CA ARG A 75 17.44 9.75 -1.97
C ARG A 75 17.79 10.50 -3.23
N GLN A 76 18.50 9.85 -4.14
CA GLN A 76 18.62 10.36 -5.49
C GLN A 76 17.28 10.14 -6.19
N PHE A 77 16.52 11.21 -6.34
CA PHE A 77 15.25 11.20 -7.04
C PHE A 77 15.47 11.74 -8.45
N GLY A 78 15.13 10.95 -9.46
CA GLY A 78 14.99 11.45 -10.81
C GLY A 78 13.69 12.25 -10.87
N ILE A 79 13.80 13.56 -11.00
CA ILE A 79 12.65 14.45 -11.10
C ILE A 79 12.33 14.57 -12.62
N PRO A 80 11.38 13.79 -13.19
CA PRO A 80 10.92 14.01 -14.57
C PRO A 80 10.47 15.45 -14.87
N THR A 81 10.75 15.90 -16.09
CA THR A 81 10.25 17.18 -16.64
C THR A 81 8.73 17.18 -16.78
N VAL A 82 8.13 18.33 -17.10
CA VAL A 82 6.69 18.40 -17.40
C VAL A 82 6.31 17.46 -18.55
N ILE A 83 7.15 17.44 -19.60
CA ILE A 83 6.97 16.58 -20.78
C ILE A 83 7.09 15.11 -20.41
N ASP A 84 8.06 14.75 -19.57
CA ASP A 84 8.20 13.37 -19.08
C ASP A 84 6.97 12.92 -18.32
N ARG A 85 6.43 13.75 -17.42
CA ARG A 85 5.20 13.42 -16.67
C ARG A 85 4.02 13.23 -17.59
N MET A 86 3.88 14.09 -18.61
CA MET A 86 2.81 13.97 -19.60
C MET A 86 2.94 12.69 -20.42
N ILE A 87 4.16 12.32 -20.85
CA ILE A 87 4.42 11.07 -21.57
C ILE A 87 4.17 9.86 -20.66
N GLN A 88 4.64 9.89 -19.41
CA GLN A 88 4.39 8.83 -18.43
C GLN A 88 2.90 8.64 -18.19
N GLN A 89 2.14 9.73 -18.02
CA GLN A 89 0.70 9.68 -17.86
C GLN A 89 0.02 9.11 -19.12
N ALA A 90 0.43 9.53 -20.31
CA ALA A 90 -0.08 9.01 -21.57
C ALA A 90 0.20 7.52 -21.76
N ILE A 91 1.35 7.03 -21.31
CA ILE A 91 1.70 5.60 -21.29
C ILE A 91 0.78 4.85 -20.32
N VAL A 92 0.60 5.37 -19.10
CA VAL A 92 -0.26 4.77 -18.08
C VAL A 92 -1.71 4.66 -18.57
N GLN A 93 -2.25 5.69 -19.22
CA GLN A 93 -3.61 5.67 -19.78
C GLN A 93 -3.84 4.54 -20.80
N VAL A 94 -2.82 4.19 -21.59
CA VAL A 94 -2.93 3.12 -22.60
C VAL A 94 -2.61 1.75 -22.01
N ILE A 95 -1.64 1.65 -21.11
CA ILE A 95 -1.17 0.37 -20.57
C ILE A 95 -2.08 -0.13 -19.44
N SER A 96 -2.58 0.74 -18.56
CA SER A 96 -3.42 0.34 -17.42
C SER A 96 -4.63 -0.51 -17.83
N PRO A 97 -5.46 -0.14 -18.81
CA PRO A 97 -6.60 -0.97 -19.20
C PRO A 97 -6.20 -2.34 -19.80
N ILE A 98 -4.97 -2.47 -20.30
CA ILE A 98 -4.43 -3.75 -20.81
C ILE A 98 -3.96 -4.62 -19.64
N CYS A 99 -3.34 -4.02 -18.62
CA CYS A 99 -2.75 -4.77 -17.50
C CYS A 99 -3.75 -5.06 -16.36
N GLU A 100 -4.72 -4.17 -16.12
CA GLU A 100 -5.69 -4.28 -15.03
C GLU A 100 -6.43 -5.62 -14.96
N PRO A 101 -6.92 -6.19 -16.08
CA PRO A 101 -7.59 -7.49 -16.08
C PRO A 101 -6.69 -8.67 -15.68
N HIS A 102 -5.36 -8.51 -15.78
CA HIS A 102 -4.40 -9.55 -15.44
C HIS A 102 -3.89 -9.46 -13.99
N PHE A 103 -4.24 -8.40 -13.25
CA PHE A 103 -3.84 -8.27 -11.85
C PHE A 103 -4.70 -9.14 -10.94
N SER A 104 -4.07 -9.84 -10.00
CA SER A 104 -4.76 -10.60 -8.94
C SER A 104 -5.79 -9.74 -8.22
N GLU A 105 -6.94 -10.32 -7.89
CA GLU A 105 -7.98 -9.68 -7.07
C GLU A 105 -7.44 -9.24 -5.70
N THR A 106 -6.42 -9.92 -5.19
CA THR A 106 -5.74 -9.61 -3.92
C THR A 106 -4.69 -8.49 -4.01
N SER A 107 -4.47 -7.90 -5.19
CA SER A 107 -3.57 -6.75 -5.36
C SER A 107 -4.33 -5.45 -5.09
N TYR A 108 -4.18 -4.92 -3.87
CA TYR A 108 -4.87 -3.72 -3.40
C TYR A 108 -4.10 -2.41 -3.62
N GLY A 109 -2.82 -2.49 -3.99
CA GLY A 109 -2.02 -1.30 -4.27
C GLY A 109 -2.43 -0.65 -5.59
N PHE A 110 -2.84 0.62 -5.54
CA PHE A 110 -3.08 1.49 -6.71
C PHE A 110 -4.29 1.15 -7.60
N LYS A 111 -5.23 0.31 -7.14
CA LYS A 111 -6.52 0.14 -7.84
C LYS A 111 -7.42 1.37 -7.58
N PRO A 112 -7.93 2.06 -8.62
CA PRO A 112 -8.75 3.26 -8.45
C PRO A 112 -10.12 3.00 -7.81
N GLU A 113 -10.58 1.75 -7.73
CA GLU A 113 -11.96 1.42 -7.37
C GLU A 113 -12.21 1.11 -5.88
N ILE A 114 -11.18 1.05 -5.03
CA ILE A 114 -11.38 0.67 -3.62
C ILE A 114 -11.41 1.92 -2.74
N LYS A 115 -12.62 2.41 -2.46
CA LYS A 115 -12.89 3.54 -1.54
C LYS A 115 -12.95 3.10 -0.07
N LEU A 116 -12.02 2.26 0.38
CA LEU A 116 -11.90 1.95 1.80
C LEU A 116 -10.79 2.82 2.42
N PRO A 117 -10.92 3.26 3.68
CA PRO A 117 -9.85 3.98 4.35
C PRO A 117 -8.58 3.13 4.40
N ASP A 118 -7.42 3.73 4.11
CA ASP A 118 -6.11 3.07 4.22
C ASP A 118 -5.89 2.47 5.62
N ALA A 119 -6.48 3.10 6.64
CA ALA A 119 -6.48 2.62 8.03
C ALA A 119 -7.12 1.23 8.22
N LEU A 120 -8.00 0.80 7.30
CA LEU A 120 -8.64 -0.51 7.33
C LEU A 120 -7.97 -1.48 6.34
N ILE A 121 -7.63 -1.00 5.13
CA ILE A 121 -7.02 -1.84 4.09
C ILE A 121 -5.66 -2.37 4.54
N ILE A 122 -4.83 -1.53 5.15
CA ILE A 122 -3.47 -1.90 5.56
C ILE A 122 -3.50 -3.04 6.59
N PRO A 123 -4.18 -2.93 7.75
CA PRO A 123 -4.19 -4.02 8.73
C PRO A 123 -4.87 -5.28 8.20
N ILE A 124 -5.93 -5.17 7.40
CA ILE A 124 -6.58 -6.34 6.78
C ILE A 124 -5.63 -7.03 5.79
N SER A 125 -4.92 -6.28 4.94
CA SER A 125 -3.92 -6.82 4.01
C SER A 125 -2.77 -7.52 4.76
N VAL A 126 -2.33 -6.92 5.86
CA VAL A 126 -1.32 -7.52 6.76
C VAL A 126 -1.86 -8.80 7.41
N MET A 127 -3.10 -8.81 7.89
CA MET A 127 -3.74 -10.02 8.44
C MET A 127 -3.80 -11.15 7.41
N PHE A 128 -4.20 -10.85 6.17
CA PHE A 128 -4.21 -11.84 5.08
C PHE A 128 -2.79 -12.34 4.74
N ARG A 129 -1.78 -11.47 4.80
CA ARG A 129 -0.38 -11.87 4.60
C ARG A 129 0.11 -12.86 5.66
N PHE A 130 -0.35 -12.70 6.90
CA PHE A 130 0.04 -13.56 8.03
C PHE A 130 -0.91 -14.75 8.25
N PHE A 131 -2.02 -14.85 7.51
CA PHE A 131 -3.03 -15.91 7.68
C PHE A 131 -2.45 -17.33 7.54
N TYR A 132 -1.57 -17.53 6.55
CA TYR A 132 -0.90 -18.82 6.35
C TYR A 132 0.01 -19.19 7.53
N LYS A 133 0.69 -18.20 8.11
CA LYS A 133 1.57 -18.40 9.27
C LYS A 133 0.77 -18.79 10.52
N VAL A 134 -0.36 -18.10 10.76
CA VAL A 134 -1.28 -18.44 11.86
C VAL A 134 -1.83 -19.85 11.71
N LYS A 135 -2.19 -20.27 10.49
CA LYS A 135 -2.67 -21.63 10.22
C LYS A 135 -1.60 -22.68 10.51
N GLU A 136 -0.37 -22.45 10.07
CA GLU A 136 0.76 -23.34 10.30
C GLU A 136 1.07 -23.47 11.80
N ASP A 137 1.11 -22.36 12.53
CA ASP A 137 1.37 -22.35 13.97
C ASP A 137 0.24 -23.06 14.75
N TYR A 138 -1.02 -22.91 14.34
CA TYR A 138 -2.14 -23.63 14.95
C TYR A 138 -2.07 -25.14 14.74
N GLN A 139 -1.65 -25.58 13.54
CA GLN A 139 -1.46 -27.00 13.25
C GLN A 139 -0.37 -27.60 14.13
N GLN A 140 0.77 -26.92 14.29
CA GLN A 140 1.85 -27.38 15.17
C GLN A 140 1.43 -27.49 16.64
N VAL A 141 0.65 -26.52 17.14
CA VAL A 141 0.11 -26.56 18.52
C VAL A 141 -0.87 -27.72 18.68
N THR A 142 -1.70 -27.98 17.68
CA THR A 142 -2.66 -29.09 17.69
C THR A 142 -1.96 -30.45 17.67
N GLU A 143 -0.93 -30.60 16.83
CA GLU A 143 -0.11 -31.82 16.77
C GLU A 143 0.63 -32.05 18.10
N ALA A 144 1.20 -31.01 18.71
CA ALA A 144 1.82 -31.10 20.02
C ALA A 144 0.83 -31.53 21.11
N MET A 145 -0.38 -30.97 21.13
CA MET A 145 -1.44 -31.38 22.06
C MET A 145 -1.86 -32.85 21.85
N TYR A 146 -1.89 -33.31 20.60
CA TYR A 146 -2.18 -34.70 20.25
C TYR A 146 -1.10 -35.65 20.78
N LEU A 147 0.18 -35.32 20.62
CA LEU A 147 1.31 -36.09 21.14
C LEU A 147 1.33 -36.18 22.68
N HIS A 148 0.83 -35.15 23.36
CA HIS A 148 0.68 -35.14 24.83
C HIS A 148 -0.62 -35.81 25.32
N GLY A 149 -1.43 -36.38 24.43
CA GLY A 149 -2.65 -37.11 24.78
C GLY A 149 -3.81 -36.24 25.24
N LEU A 150 -3.75 -34.92 25.05
CA LEU A 150 -4.72 -33.94 25.57
C LEU A 150 -6.00 -33.83 24.71
N VAL A 151 -6.30 -34.84 23.89
CA VAL A 151 -7.42 -34.82 22.94
C VAL A 151 -8.52 -35.80 23.38
N GLY A 152 -9.78 -35.35 23.40
CA GLY A 152 -10.94 -36.17 23.79
C GLY A 152 -11.41 -35.96 25.23
N ARG A 153 -11.81 -37.03 25.95
CA ARG A 153 -12.42 -36.93 27.31
C ARG A 153 -11.55 -36.22 28.36
N GLN A 154 -10.23 -36.12 28.17
CA GLN A 154 -9.34 -35.38 29.05
C GLN A 154 -9.49 -33.85 28.93
N PHE A 155 -10.07 -33.36 27.83
CA PHE A 155 -10.43 -31.95 27.60
C PHE A 155 -11.22 -31.36 28.78
N PHE A 156 -12.20 -32.11 29.30
CA PHE A 156 -13.03 -31.68 30.43
C PHE A 156 -12.37 -31.90 31.81
N ARG A 157 -11.29 -32.69 31.87
CA ARG A 157 -10.70 -33.13 33.14
C ARG A 157 -9.59 -32.19 33.63
N GLN A 158 -8.88 -31.52 32.74
CA GLN A 158 -7.77 -30.62 33.08
C GLN A 158 -7.72 -29.37 32.16
N PRO A 159 -8.76 -28.50 32.19
CA PRO A 159 -8.85 -27.35 31.28
C PRO A 159 -7.69 -26.35 31.44
N LEU A 160 -7.19 -26.14 32.66
CA LEU A 160 -6.10 -25.20 32.94
C LEU A 160 -4.78 -25.59 32.27
N ARG A 161 -4.42 -26.87 32.29
CA ARG A 161 -3.21 -27.35 31.59
C ARG A 161 -3.36 -27.22 30.08
N MET A 162 -4.55 -27.44 29.55
CA MET A 162 -4.80 -27.31 28.12
C MET A 162 -4.65 -25.86 27.65
N ILE A 163 -5.14 -24.91 28.45
CA ILE A 163 -4.92 -23.48 28.23
C ILE A 163 -3.41 -23.19 28.22
N GLU A 164 -2.65 -23.72 29.18
CA GLU A 164 -1.20 -23.53 29.22
C GLU A 164 -0.50 -24.10 27.97
N TYR A 165 -0.80 -25.34 27.58
CA TYR A 165 -0.20 -25.99 26.42
C TYR A 165 -0.63 -25.38 25.08
N CYS A 166 -1.75 -24.67 25.02
CA CYS A 166 -2.19 -23.97 23.82
C CYS A 166 -1.66 -22.53 23.78
N PHE A 167 -1.84 -21.77 24.87
CA PHE A 167 -1.51 -20.35 24.93
C PHE A 167 -0.01 -20.10 25.06
N VAL A 168 0.74 -20.89 25.84
CA VAL A 168 2.17 -20.63 26.04
C VAL A 168 2.96 -20.74 24.73
N PRO A 169 2.82 -21.81 23.91
CA PRO A 169 3.51 -21.90 22.64
C PRO A 169 3.04 -20.84 21.64
N LEU A 170 1.73 -20.54 21.62
CA LEU A 170 1.16 -19.55 20.70
C LEU A 170 1.63 -18.13 21.04
N LEU A 171 1.67 -17.76 22.32
CA LEU A 171 2.25 -16.49 22.78
C LEU A 171 3.75 -16.41 22.47
N LEU A 172 4.47 -17.52 22.60
CA LEU A 172 5.90 -17.56 22.30
C LEU A 172 6.17 -17.42 20.79
N CYS A 173 5.36 -18.03 19.92
CA CYS A 173 5.39 -17.84 18.48
C CYS A 173 5.01 -16.41 18.07
N LEU A 174 3.98 -15.83 18.70
CA LEU A 174 3.58 -14.44 18.49
C LEU A 174 4.70 -13.47 18.91
N SER A 175 5.35 -13.72 20.06
CA SER A 175 6.49 -12.91 20.52
C SER A 175 7.64 -12.98 19.53
N ARG A 176 8.03 -14.18 19.07
CA ARG A 176 9.09 -14.33 18.06
C ARG A 176 8.74 -13.63 16.74
N THR A 177 7.48 -13.74 16.30
CA THR A 177 7.02 -13.04 15.10
C THR A 177 7.05 -11.53 15.28
N ALA A 178 6.65 -11.03 16.45
CA ALA A 178 6.72 -9.62 16.79
C ALA A 178 8.18 -9.14 16.84
N ASP A 179 9.09 -9.94 17.39
CA ASP A 179 10.53 -9.66 17.41
C ASP A 179 11.12 -9.68 16.00
N ASP A 180 10.75 -10.63 15.15
CA ASP A 180 11.18 -10.66 13.73
C ASP A 180 10.70 -9.43 12.96
N VAL A 181 9.47 -8.98 13.23
CA VAL A 181 8.93 -7.74 12.68
C VAL A 181 9.67 -6.53 13.27
N ALA A 182 9.97 -6.53 14.57
CA ALA A 182 10.72 -5.46 15.23
C ALA A 182 12.16 -5.38 14.69
N ILE A 183 12.82 -6.51 14.47
CA ILE A 183 14.15 -6.59 13.87
C ILE A 183 14.09 -6.18 12.40
N SER A 184 13.08 -6.60 11.63
CA SER A 184 12.87 -6.19 10.25
C SER A 184 12.64 -4.68 10.13
N THR A 185 11.86 -4.09 11.03
CA THR A 185 11.61 -2.65 11.08
C THR A 185 12.84 -1.88 11.53
N THR A 186 13.60 -2.40 12.51
CA THR A 186 14.89 -1.84 12.96
C THR A 186 15.95 -1.88 11.86
N THR A 187 16.10 -3.00 11.16
CA THR A 187 17.02 -3.15 10.01
C THR A 187 16.60 -2.28 8.82
N ARG A 188 15.29 -2.02 8.67
CA ARG A 188 14.76 -1.02 7.71
C ARG A 188 14.90 0.43 8.19
N GLY A 189 15.46 0.67 9.37
CA GLY A 189 15.74 2.00 9.91
C GLY A 189 14.52 2.73 10.48
N MET A 190 13.48 2.02 10.91
CA MET A 190 12.26 2.63 11.49
C MET A 190 12.43 3.13 12.93
N VAL A 191 13.51 2.73 13.62
CA VAL A 191 13.81 3.05 15.03
C VAL A 191 14.78 4.24 15.18
N VAL A 192 15.24 4.84 14.09
CA VAL A 192 16.13 6.03 14.16
C VAL A 192 15.44 7.15 14.94
N GLU A 193 15.98 7.53 16.10
CA GLU A 193 15.52 8.59 17.01
C GLU A 193 15.63 10.02 16.43
N GLN A 194 15.73 10.16 15.11
CA GLN A 194 15.57 11.47 14.48
C GLN A 194 14.10 11.86 14.46
N LYS A 195 13.85 13.15 14.74
CA LYS A 195 12.50 13.74 14.79
C LYS A 195 11.81 13.51 13.44
N ARG A 196 10.82 12.60 13.38
CA ARG A 196 10.05 12.30 12.16
C ARG A 196 9.50 13.61 11.58
N SER A 197 9.95 14.02 10.39
CA SER A 197 9.47 15.23 9.70
C SER A 197 8.06 15.09 9.11
N THR A 198 7.42 13.93 9.29
CA THR A 198 6.06 13.67 8.84
C THR A 198 5.26 13.04 9.99
N ILE A 199 5.04 13.83 11.03
CA ILE A 199 3.86 13.64 11.88
C ILE A 199 2.79 14.54 11.27
N SER A 200 1.86 13.96 10.51
CA SER A 200 0.57 14.64 10.38
C SER A 200 -0.05 14.62 11.77
N ASN A 201 -0.36 15.79 12.33
CA ASN A 201 -1.15 15.88 13.56
C ASN A 201 -2.59 15.46 13.26
N THR A 202 -2.81 14.16 13.06
CA THR A 202 -4.15 13.59 12.92
C THR A 202 -4.71 13.42 14.32
N LYS A 203 -5.31 14.49 14.84
CA LYS A 203 -6.15 14.40 16.03
C LYS A 203 -7.42 13.65 15.65
N LEU A 204 -7.85 12.69 16.47
CA LEU A 204 -9.13 12.02 16.30
C LEU A 204 -10.24 13.07 16.20
N ARG A 205 -10.94 13.09 15.08
CA ARG A 205 -12.12 13.94 14.90
C ARG A 205 -13.27 13.31 15.67
N THR A 206 -14.25 14.13 16.04
CA THR A 206 -15.48 13.66 16.69
C THR A 206 -16.19 12.55 15.90
N LEU A 207 -16.08 12.55 14.57
CA LEU A 207 -16.58 11.48 13.72
C LEU A 207 -15.91 10.12 13.97
N ASP A 208 -14.62 10.11 14.32
CA ASP A 208 -13.87 8.88 14.59
C ASP A 208 -14.39 8.22 15.87
N TYR A 209 -14.71 9.01 16.89
CA TYR A 209 -15.33 8.52 18.13
C TYR A 209 -16.73 7.96 17.91
N VAL A 210 -17.54 8.60 17.05
CA VAL A 210 -18.88 8.11 16.68
C VAL A 210 -18.78 6.78 15.94
N LEU A 211 -17.82 6.65 15.02
CA LEU A 211 -17.56 5.41 14.28
C LEU A 211 -17.09 4.27 15.19
N ILE A 212 -16.19 4.57 16.13
CA ILE A 212 -15.69 3.60 17.11
C ILE A 212 -16.84 3.09 17.99
N LEU A 213 -17.71 3.98 18.46
CA LEU A 213 -18.88 3.59 19.25
C LEU A 213 -19.84 2.72 18.42
N ALA A 214 -20.15 3.12 17.19
CA ALA A 214 -21.02 2.36 16.31
C ALA A 214 -20.48 0.94 16.02
N ILE A 215 -19.17 0.80 15.82
CA ILE A 215 -18.53 -0.51 15.58
C ILE A 215 -18.54 -1.38 16.85
N SER A 216 -18.33 -0.78 18.03
CA SER A 216 -18.41 -1.48 19.32
C SER A 216 -19.82 -1.97 19.63
N ASP A 217 -20.83 -1.21 19.22
CA ASP A 217 -22.23 -1.58 19.39
C ASP A 217 -22.61 -2.74 18.44
N VAL A 218 -22.17 -2.69 17.18
CA VAL A 218 -22.41 -3.77 16.21
C VAL A 218 -21.74 -5.08 16.61
N SER A 219 -20.51 -5.02 17.15
CA SER A 219 -19.82 -6.22 17.64
C SER A 219 -20.49 -6.78 18.90
N SER A 220 -20.94 -5.93 19.83
CA SER A 220 -21.69 -6.35 21.01
C SER A 220 -23.06 -6.97 20.67
N ILE A 221 -23.76 -6.41 19.68
CA ILE A 221 -25.02 -6.98 19.18
C ILE A 221 -24.78 -8.34 18.52
N SER A 222 -23.70 -8.47 17.74
CA SER A 222 -23.34 -9.73 17.08
C SER A 222 -22.99 -10.82 18.10
N VAL A 223 -22.27 -10.48 19.18
CA VAL A 223 -21.94 -11.42 20.27
C VAL A 223 -23.19 -11.84 21.02
N LYS A 224 -24.09 -10.90 21.36
CA LYS A 224 -25.38 -11.23 22.02
C LYS A 224 -26.30 -12.07 21.14
N PHE A 225 -26.28 -11.84 19.83
CA PHE A 225 -27.02 -12.64 18.86
C PHE A 225 -26.47 -14.08 18.78
N LEU A 226 -25.14 -14.23 18.77
CA LEU A 226 -24.48 -15.53 18.83
C LEU A 226 -24.77 -16.27 20.14
N GLU A 227 -24.74 -15.59 21.29
CA GLU A 227 -25.12 -16.18 22.58
C GLU A 227 -26.59 -16.64 22.57
N SER A 228 -27.50 -15.86 21.99
CA SER A 228 -28.92 -16.21 21.90
C SER A 228 -29.21 -17.39 20.95
N ILE A 229 -28.33 -17.67 19.98
CA ILE A 229 -28.43 -18.83 19.08
C ILE A 229 -27.80 -20.07 19.71
N CYS A 230 -26.71 -19.91 20.47
CA CYS A 230 -25.96 -21.03 21.05
C CYS A 230 -26.59 -21.59 22.35
N LEU A 231 -27.44 -20.82 23.03
CA LEU A 231 -28.16 -21.21 24.24
C LEU A 231 -29.58 -21.78 23.99
N LYS A 232 -29.88 -22.21 22.76
CA LYS A 232 -31.14 -22.84 22.36
C LYS A 232 -30.87 -24.20 21.73
#